data_AF-A0A6P1XZ25-F1
#
_entry.id   AF-A0A6P1XZ25-F1
#
_cell.length_a   1.000
_cell.length_b   1.000
_cell.length_c   1.000
_cell.angle_alpha   90.00
_cell.angle_beta   90.00
_cell.angle_gamma   90.00
#
_symmetry.space_group_name_H-M   'P 1'
#
loop_
_entity.id
_entity.type
_entity.pdbx_description
1 polymer ?
#
loop_
_entity_poly.entity_id
_entity_poly.type
_entity_poly.pdbx_seq_one_letter_code
_entity_poly.pdbx_strand_id
1 'polypeptide(L)'
;MHCDIFQDQYLLLDKHEPMPTGLKMHLLCCSSCRQAVNRIAAAENVQRHILHTPIAADERMLNTTMRAIHLLNKQSAPIAARQEQNKTILPWIAVGTFLILGFILLPFSDMGKIDLSQFGDSFWIPFALLCAGSIVTYSAVFLAKNLVFFTEKFTPQI
;
A
#
# COMPACT_ATOMS: atom_id res chain seq x y z
N MET A 1 -33.45 -23.81 -32.70
CA MET A 1 -33.91 -23.18 -31.46
C MET A 1 -35.05 -22.24 -31.81
N HIS A 2 -36.11 -22.17 -31.00
CA HIS A 2 -37.14 -21.14 -31.19
C HIS A 2 -36.56 -19.76 -30.82
N CYS A 3 -36.94 -18.74 -31.58
CA CYS A 3 -36.45 -17.38 -31.39
C CYS A 3 -36.77 -16.83 -29.98
N ASP A 4 -37.91 -17.24 -29.41
CA ASP A 4 -38.34 -16.81 -28.08
C ASP A 4 -37.39 -17.34 -26.99
N ILE A 5 -37.04 -18.63 -27.08
CA ILE A 5 -36.10 -19.29 -26.16
C ILE A 5 -34.69 -18.69 -26.30
N PHE A 6 -34.29 -18.33 -27.53
CA PHE A 6 -33.02 -17.64 -27.76
C PHE A 6 -33.00 -16.29 -27.04
N GLN A 7 -34.08 -15.51 -27.13
CA GLN A 7 -34.15 -14.18 -26.55
C GLN A 7 -34.11 -14.21 -25.02
N ASP A 8 -34.85 -15.14 -24.40
CA ASP A 8 -34.84 -15.31 -22.94
C ASP A 8 -33.44 -15.71 -22.45
N GLN A 9 -32.79 -16.67 -23.12
CA GLN A 9 -31.42 -17.05 -22.76
C GLN A 9 -30.43 -15.91 -22.98
N TYR A 10 -30.57 -15.15 -24.07
CA TYR A 10 -29.70 -14.01 -24.36
C TYR A 10 -29.79 -12.92 -23.28
N LEU A 11 -30.99 -12.64 -22.76
CA LEU A 11 -31.21 -11.63 -21.72
C LEU A 11 -30.69 -12.04 -20.34
N LEU A 12 -30.48 -13.34 -20.10
CA LEU A 12 -29.90 -13.85 -18.86
C LEU A 12 -28.36 -13.79 -18.83
N LEU A 13 -27.71 -13.61 -19.99
CA LEU A 13 -26.26 -13.53 -20.07
C LEU A 13 -25.75 -12.15 -19.63
N ASP A 14 -24.69 -12.13 -18.84
CA ASP A 14 -23.97 -10.90 -18.54
C ASP A 14 -23.04 -10.51 -19.72
N LYS A 15 -22.73 -9.21 -19.83
CA LYS A 15 -22.02 -8.59 -20.96
C LYS A 15 -20.62 -9.14 -21.24
N HIS A 16 -20.00 -9.81 -20.27
CA HIS A 16 -18.66 -10.39 -20.38
C HIS A 16 -18.67 -11.92 -20.32
N GLU A 17 -19.86 -12.54 -20.30
CA GLU A 17 -19.98 -13.98 -20.22
C GLU A 17 -19.82 -14.63 -21.62
N PRO A 18 -19.06 -15.72 -21.74
CA PRO A 18 -18.90 -16.40 -23.01
C PRO A 18 -20.23 -17.00 -23.48
N MET A 19 -20.70 -16.53 -24.64
CA MET A 19 -21.95 -17.01 -25.21
C MET A 19 -21.88 -18.51 -25.58
N PRO A 20 -22.88 -19.33 -25.18
CA PRO A 20 -22.97 -20.74 -25.54
C PRO A 20 -22.91 -20.95 -27.05
N THR A 21 -22.24 -22.02 -27.49
CA THR A 21 -22.03 -22.32 -28.91
C THR A 21 -23.35 -22.49 -29.68
N GLY A 22 -24.38 -23.07 -29.05
CA GLY A 22 -25.72 -23.20 -29.63
C GLY A 22 -26.39 -21.84 -29.92
N LEU A 23 -26.21 -20.86 -29.03
CA LEU A 23 -26.71 -19.50 -29.21
C LEU A 23 -25.99 -18.78 -30.35
N LYS A 24 -24.65 -18.92 -30.43
CA LYS A 24 -23.83 -18.34 -31.51
C LYS A 24 -24.27 -18.84 -32.89
N MET A 25 -24.50 -20.15 -33.03
CA MET A 25 -24.94 -20.73 -34.30
C MET A 25 -26.32 -20.23 -34.71
N HIS A 26 -27.24 -20.09 -33.76
CA HIS A 26 -28.57 -19.55 -34.05
C HIS A 26 -28.51 -18.09 -34.51
N LEU A 27 -27.66 -17.26 -33.89
CA LEU A 27 -27.45 -15.87 -34.28
C LEU A 27 -26.88 -15.72 -35.70
N LEU A 28 -26.01 -16.65 -36.13
CA LEU A 28 -25.46 -16.68 -37.48
C LEU A 28 -26.53 -17.03 -38.54
N CYS A 29 -27.44 -17.96 -38.21
CA CYS A 29 -28.45 -18.45 -39.16
C CYS A 29 -29.76 -17.63 -39.16
N CYS A 30 -30.12 -16.98 -38.05
CA CYS A 30 -31.40 -16.27 -37.91
C CYS A 30 -31.21 -14.75 -38.03
N SER A 31 -31.72 -14.17 -39.13
CA SER A 31 -31.67 -12.73 -39.37
C SER A 31 -32.48 -11.91 -38.37
N SER A 32 -33.61 -12.44 -37.87
CA SER A 32 -34.47 -11.79 -36.88
C SER A 32 -33.76 -11.63 -35.54
N CYS A 33 -33.19 -12.71 -35.00
CA CYS A 33 -32.42 -12.68 -33.75
C CYS A 33 -31.17 -11.78 -33.86
N ARG A 34 -30.50 -11.80 -35.02
CA ARG A 34 -29.39 -10.88 -35.30
C ARG A 34 -29.83 -9.42 -35.25
N GLN A 35 -30.99 -9.09 -35.82
CA GLN A 35 -31.51 -7.72 -35.78
C GLN A 35 -31.92 -7.31 -34.37
N ALA A 36 -32.51 -8.21 -33.58
CA ALA A 36 -32.87 -7.96 -32.19
C ALA A 36 -31.63 -7.65 -31.32
N VAL A 37 -30.59 -8.48 -31.41
CA VAL A 37 -29.32 -8.26 -30.68
C VAL A 37 -28.66 -6.94 -31.09
N ASN A 38 -28.64 -6.62 -32.38
CA ASN A 38 -28.11 -5.34 -32.86
C ASN A 38 -28.88 -4.14 -32.30
N ARG A 39 -30.21 -4.22 -32.15
CA ARG A 39 -31.01 -3.15 -31.54
C ARG A 39 -30.72 -3.00 -30.05
N ILE A 40 -30.55 -4.09 -29.33
CA ILE A 40 -30.17 -4.08 -27.91
C ILE A 40 -28.79 -3.43 -27.75
N ALA A 41 -27.82 -3.85 -28.55
CA ALA A 41 -26.47 -3.27 -28.54
C ALA A 41 -26.47 -1.77 -28.89
N ALA A 42 -27.30 -1.36 -29.86
CA ALA A 42 -27.45 0.05 -30.22
C ALA A 42 -28.06 0.87 -29.07
N ALA A 43 -29.12 0.37 -28.42
CA ALA A 43 -29.75 1.03 -27.28
C ALA A 43 -28.77 1.16 -26.09
N GLU A 44 -28.02 0.10 -25.79
CA GLU A 44 -27.01 0.13 -24.74
C GLU A 44 -25.90 1.14 -25.08
N ASN A 45 -25.47 1.22 -26.34
CA ASN A 45 -24.45 2.18 -26.75
C ASN A 45 -24.93 3.64 -26.58
N VAL A 46 -26.20 3.93 -26.89
CA VAL A 46 -26.81 5.25 -26.63
C VAL A 46 -26.82 5.55 -25.14
N GLN A 47 -27.22 4.59 -24.29
CA GLN A 47 -27.19 4.78 -22.84
C GLN A 47 -25.77 5.00 -22.31
N ARG A 48 -24.78 4.24 -22.79
CA ARG A 48 -23.37 4.46 -22.45
C ARG A 48 -22.90 5.83 -22.89
N HIS A 49 -23.32 6.29 -24.07
CA HIS A 49 -23.01 7.64 -24.52
C HIS A 49 -23.59 8.69 -23.58
N ILE A 50 -24.82 8.53 -23.09
CA ILE A 50 -25.44 9.45 -22.10
C ILE A 50 -24.70 9.44 -20.75
N LEU A 51 -24.23 8.27 -20.31
CA LEU A 51 -23.46 8.14 -19.06
C LEU A 51 -22.03 8.70 -19.19
N HIS A 52 -21.43 8.62 -20.38
CA HIS A 52 -20.09 9.13 -20.66
C HIS A 52 -20.07 10.58 -21.15
N THR A 53 -21.18 11.08 -21.71
CA THR A 53 -21.35 12.52 -21.87
C THR A 53 -21.34 13.09 -20.46
N PRO A 54 -20.44 14.04 -20.17
CA PRO A 54 -20.43 14.68 -18.87
C PRO A 54 -21.81 15.30 -18.71
N ILE A 55 -22.64 14.70 -17.84
CA ILE A 55 -23.77 15.42 -17.28
C ILE A 55 -23.08 16.68 -16.75
N ALA A 56 -23.53 17.86 -17.20
CA ALA A 56 -23.19 19.12 -16.59
C ALA A 56 -23.82 19.16 -15.18
N ALA A 57 -23.56 18.14 -14.38
CA ALA A 57 -23.71 18.12 -12.95
C ALA A 57 -22.77 19.22 -12.51
N ASP A 58 -23.39 20.36 -12.23
CA ASP A 58 -22.80 21.62 -11.79
C ASP A 58 -21.39 21.37 -11.26
N GLU A 59 -20.37 21.80 -12.01
CA GLU A 59 -18.96 21.57 -11.67
C GLU A 59 -18.67 21.93 -10.21
N ARG A 60 -19.49 22.83 -9.65
CA ARG A 60 -19.56 23.15 -8.22
C ARG A 60 -19.84 21.94 -7.33
N MET A 61 -20.85 21.11 -7.59
CA MET A 61 -21.17 19.92 -6.80
C MET A 61 -20.10 18.84 -6.93
N LEU A 62 -19.52 18.69 -8.12
CA LEU A 62 -18.41 17.75 -8.31
C LEU A 62 -17.16 18.22 -7.55
N ASN A 63 -16.84 19.50 -7.64
CA ASN A 63 -15.68 20.09 -6.95
C ASN A 63 -15.88 20.12 -5.42
N THR A 64 -17.09 20.39 -4.92
CA THR A 64 -17.37 20.31 -3.47
C THR A 64 -17.25 18.89 -2.96
N THR A 65 -17.78 17.90 -3.69
CA THR A 65 -17.67 16.49 -3.33
C THR A 65 -16.22 16.03 -3.36
N MET A 66 -15.48 16.35 -4.42
CA MET A 66 -14.07 15.99 -4.55
C MET A 66 -13.21 16.64 -3.47
N ARG A 67 -13.50 17.89 -3.11
CA ARG A 67 -12.84 18.58 -1.99
C ARG A 67 -13.16 17.92 -0.64
N ALA A 68 -14.41 17.53 -0.41
CA ALA A 68 -14.80 16.80 0.79
C ALA A 68 -14.08 15.44 0.89
N ILE A 69 -14.01 14.69 -0.21
CA ILE A 69 -13.25 13.42 -0.29
C ILE A 69 -11.77 13.65 -0.02
N HIS A 70 -11.16 14.70 -0.57
CA HIS A 70 -9.75 15.00 -0.31
C HIS A 70 -9.50 15.38 1.15
N LEU A 71 -10.40 16.13 1.78
CA LEU A 71 -10.30 16.47 3.20
C LEU A 71 -10.46 15.24 4.10
N LEU A 72 -11.43 14.37 3.77
CA LEU A 72 -11.61 13.07 4.43
C LEU A 72 -10.38 12.19 4.24
N ASN A 73 -9.86 12.04 3.02
CA ASN A 73 -8.65 11.26 2.72
C ASN A 73 -7.40 11.81 3.42
N LYS A 74 -7.29 13.13 3.60
CA LYS A 74 -6.21 13.74 4.38
C LYS A 74 -6.34 13.44 5.88
N GLN A 75 -7.56 13.27 6.38
CA GLN A 75 -7.83 12.86 7.77
C GLN A 75 -7.77 11.34 7.98
N SER A 76 -8.12 10.55 6.97
CA SER A 76 -8.12 9.08 6.99
C SER A 76 -6.87 8.48 6.37
N ALA A 77 -5.90 9.29 5.93
CA ALA A 77 -4.56 8.83 5.63
C ALA A 77 -4.07 8.07 6.86
N PRO A 78 -3.85 6.75 6.75
CA PRO A 78 -3.37 5.97 7.87
C PRO A 78 -2.05 6.58 8.29
N ILE A 79 -1.80 6.58 9.60
CA ILE A 79 -0.57 7.06 10.24
C ILE A 79 0.71 6.55 9.52
N ALA A 80 0.60 5.47 8.73
CA ALA A 80 1.60 4.94 7.80
C ALA A 80 2.07 5.92 6.70
N ALA A 81 1.19 6.64 6.00
CA ALA A 81 1.59 7.47 4.85
C ALA A 81 2.29 8.77 5.25
N ARG A 82 2.15 9.20 6.51
CA ARG A 82 2.90 10.35 7.05
C ARG A 82 4.35 10.01 7.39
N GLN A 83 4.72 8.72 7.36
CA GLN A 83 6.07 8.25 7.66
C GLN A 83 7.02 8.28 6.43
N GLU A 84 6.50 8.46 5.21
CA GLU A 84 7.33 8.53 4.00
C GLU A 84 8.10 9.85 3.82
N GLN A 85 7.75 10.90 4.57
CA GLN A 85 8.53 12.14 4.51
C GLN A 85 9.75 12.06 5.42
N ASN A 86 10.82 11.47 4.88
CA ASN A 86 12.20 11.75 5.25
C ASN A 86 12.53 11.62 6.75
N LYS A 87 12.38 10.43 7.32
CA LYS A 87 13.23 10.06 8.45
C LYS A 87 14.48 9.40 7.92
N THR A 88 15.41 10.26 7.48
CA THR A 88 16.76 9.90 7.07
C THR A 88 17.35 8.92 8.08
N ILE A 89 18.02 7.87 7.62
CA ILE A 89 18.70 6.87 8.47
C ILE A 89 19.92 7.52 9.18
N LEU A 90 20.32 8.71 8.72
CA LEU A 90 21.47 9.50 9.16
C LEU A 90 21.50 9.84 10.67
N PRO A 91 20.40 10.32 11.31
CA PRO A 91 20.39 10.63 12.73
C PRO A 91 20.52 9.37 13.58
N TRP A 92 19.96 8.23 13.12
CA TRP A 92 20.16 6.96 13.81
C TRP A 92 21.62 6.55 13.79
N ILE A 93 22.28 6.59 12.62
CA ILE A 93 23.72 6.32 12.50
C ILE A 93 24.52 7.25 13.42
N ALA A 94 24.21 8.54 13.46
CA ALA A 94 24.88 9.49 14.35
C ALA A 94 24.73 9.11 15.84
N VAL A 95 23.55 8.71 16.28
CA VAL A 95 23.30 8.23 17.66
C VAL A 95 24.07 6.95 17.94
N GLY A 96 24.10 6.00 17.00
CA GLY A 96 24.86 4.76 17.14
C GLY A 96 26.37 5.01 17.26
N THR A 97 26.91 5.89 16.41
CA THR A 97 28.32 6.32 16.47
C THR A 97 28.65 7.00 17.79
N PHE A 98 27.76 7.88 18.29
CA PHE A 98 27.97 8.56 19.57
C PHE A 98 27.93 7.59 20.76
N LEU A 99 27.06 6.57 20.70
CA LEU A 99 26.96 5.53 21.72
C LEU A 99 28.23 4.67 21.77
N ILE A 100 28.74 4.23 20.62
CA ILE A 100 30.00 3.46 20.53
C ILE A 100 31.18 4.31 21.02
N LEU A 101 31.27 5.57 20.55
CA LEU A 101 32.34 6.47 20.94
C LEU A 101 32.28 6.79 22.45
N GLY A 102 31.08 6.96 23.00
CA GLY A 102 30.85 7.14 24.42
C GLY A 102 31.39 5.99 25.25
N PHE A 103 31.09 4.74 24.87
CA PHE A 103 31.61 3.56 25.58
C PHE A 103 33.12 3.37 25.46
N ILE A 104 33.73 3.76 24.32
CA ILE A 104 35.18 3.72 24.14
C ILE A 104 35.86 4.78 25.02
N LEU A 105 35.27 5.98 25.14
CA LEU A 105 35.86 7.09 25.90
C LEU A 105 35.57 7.02 27.40
N LEU A 106 34.49 6.34 27.81
CA LEU A 106 34.08 6.19 29.22
C LEU A 106 35.20 5.69 30.14
N PRO A 107 35.95 4.60 29.83
CA PRO A 107 37.02 4.11 30.70
C PRO A 107 38.22 5.06 30.79
N PHE A 108 38.37 6.01 29.86
CA PHE A 108 39.45 7.01 29.87
C PHE A 108 39.05 8.32 30.56
N SER A 109 37.75 8.52 30.83
CA SER A 109 37.24 9.67 31.57
C SER A 109 37.61 9.58 33.06
N ASP A 110 37.66 10.72 33.74
CA ASP A 110 37.95 10.78 35.18
C ASP A 110 36.97 9.92 35.99
N MET A 111 35.71 9.83 35.55
CA MET A 111 34.70 8.95 36.16
C MET A 111 35.02 7.47 35.98
N GLY A 112 35.48 7.07 34.79
CA GLY A 112 35.88 5.68 34.52
C GLY A 112 37.16 5.28 35.25
N LYS A 113 38.10 6.23 35.43
CA LYS A 113 39.32 6.02 36.21
C LYS A 113 39.05 5.80 37.70
N ILE A 114 38.08 6.53 38.26
CA ILE A 114 37.67 6.36 39.66
C ILE A 114 37.10 4.95 39.87
N ASP A 115 36.17 4.52 39.01
CA ASP A 115 35.59 3.17 39.08
C ASP A 115 36.64 2.06 38.83
N LEU A 116 37.54 2.24 37.87
CA LEU A 116 38.63 1.30 37.62
C LEU A 116 39.57 1.17 38.83
N SER A 117 39.86 2.29 39.52
CA SER A 117 40.73 2.31 40.68
C SER A 117 40.09 1.66 41.92
N GLN A 118 38.75 1.70 42.02
CA GLN A 118 38.01 1.18 43.15
C GLN A 118 37.67 -0.32 43.00
N PHE A 119 37.42 -0.78 41.78
CA PHE A 119 36.95 -2.15 41.52
C PHE A 119 37.95 -3.03 40.74
N GLY A 120 39.00 -2.45 40.16
CA GLY A 120 40.04 -3.18 39.43
C GLY A 120 39.48 -4.06 38.31
N ASP A 121 40.01 -5.29 38.18
CA ASP A 121 39.62 -6.23 37.13
C ASP A 121 38.15 -6.69 37.21
N SER A 122 37.52 -6.61 38.39
CA SER A 122 36.11 -6.96 38.57
C SER A 122 35.15 -5.98 37.89
N PHE A 123 35.61 -4.79 37.48
CA PHE A 123 34.80 -3.80 36.75
C PHE A 123 34.55 -4.20 35.28
N TRP A 124 35.48 -4.95 34.67
CA TRP A 124 35.45 -5.25 33.24
C TRP A 124 34.24 -6.09 32.83
N ILE A 125 33.87 -7.07 33.66
CA ILE A 125 32.76 -8.00 33.39
C ILE A 125 31.40 -7.27 33.35
N PRO A 126 30.98 -6.53 34.40
CA PRO A 126 29.70 -5.81 34.38
C PRO A 126 29.70 -4.66 33.36
N PHE A 127 30.84 -4.00 33.13
CA PHE A 127 30.96 -2.96 32.11
C PHE A 127 30.74 -3.52 30.70
N ALA A 128 31.38 -4.65 30.36
CA ALA A 128 31.18 -5.33 29.08
C ALA A 128 29.71 -5.78 28.89
N LEU A 129 29.06 -6.24 29.97
CA LEU A 129 27.67 -6.66 29.93
C LEU A 129 26.71 -5.48 29.67
N LEU A 130 26.97 -4.32 30.28
CA LEU A 130 26.22 -3.08 30.02
C LEU A 130 26.40 -2.58 28.58
N CYS A 131 27.64 -2.61 28.07
CA CYS A 131 27.94 -2.27 26.67
C CYS A 131 27.19 -3.20 25.70
N ALA A 132 27.27 -4.51 25.93
CA ALA A 132 26.57 -5.49 25.09
C ALA A 132 25.05 -5.28 25.14
N GLY A 133 24.47 -5.12 26.33
CA GLY A 133 23.03 -4.93 26.49
C GLY A 133 22.51 -3.65 25.83
N SER A 134 23.25 -2.55 25.96
CA SER A 134 22.88 -1.27 25.34
C SER A 134 22.98 -1.30 23.81
N ILE A 135 24.01 -1.92 23.26
CA ILE A 135 24.16 -2.12 21.80
C ILE A 135 23.02 -2.99 21.28
N VAL A 136 22.73 -4.14 21.91
CA VAL A 136 21.65 -5.04 21.48
C VAL A 136 20.30 -4.33 21.52
N THR A 137 20.01 -3.60 22.60
CA THR A 137 18.74 -2.86 22.75
C THR A 137 18.62 -1.77 21.68
N TYR A 138 19.69 -1.01 21.45
CA TYR A 138 19.72 0.02 20.41
C TYR A 138 19.50 -0.59 19.01
N SER A 139 20.20 -1.68 18.68
CA SER A 139 20.05 -2.38 17.40
C SER A 139 18.63 -2.93 17.21
N ALA A 140 18.01 -3.47 18.25
CA ALA A 140 16.63 -3.96 18.21
C ALA A 140 15.63 -2.83 17.92
N VAL A 141 15.76 -1.68 18.59
CA VAL A 141 14.91 -0.51 18.35
C VAL A 141 15.14 0.06 16.95
N PHE A 142 16.40 0.13 16.50
CA PHE A 142 16.75 0.57 15.17
C PHE A 142 16.10 -0.32 14.10
N LEU A 143 16.21 -1.65 14.24
CA LEU A 143 15.59 -2.60 13.31
C LEU A 143 14.07 -2.47 13.33
N ALA A 144 13.43 -2.44 14.50
CA ALA A 144 11.98 -2.33 14.61
C ALA A 144 11.43 -1.04 13.97
N LYS A 145 12.15 0.08 14.11
CA LYS A 145 11.74 1.37 13.53
C LYS A 145 12.01 1.48 12.03
N ASN A 146 12.99 0.76 11.49
CA ASN A 146 13.34 0.78 10.07
C ASN A 146 12.89 -0.49 9.32
N LEU A 147 12.14 -1.38 9.97
CA LEU A 147 11.75 -2.69 9.43
C LEU A 147 10.94 -2.56 8.13
N VAL A 148 10.01 -1.60 8.09
CA VAL A 148 9.16 -1.30 6.92
C VAL A 148 10.00 -0.96 5.69
N PHE A 149 11.04 -0.14 5.86
CA PHE A 149 11.97 0.23 4.79
C PHE A 149 12.74 -0.99 4.24
N PHE A 150 13.15 -1.91 5.12
CA PHE A 150 13.84 -3.13 4.69
C PHE A 150 12.88 -4.09 3.98
N THR A 151 11.67 -4.30 4.50
CA THR A 151 10.70 -5.22 3.88
C THR A 151 10.25 -4.75 2.50
N GLU A 152 10.06 -3.45 2.28
CA GLU A 152 9.72 -2.91 0.96
C GLU A 152 10.86 -3.06 -0.05
N LYS A 153 12.12 -2.92 0.40
CA LYS A 153 13.29 -3.06 -0.47
C LYS A 153 13.63 -4.52 -0.82
N PHE A 154 13.23 -5.48 0.03
CA PHE A 154 13.50 -6.91 -0.18
C PHE A 154 12.33 -7.67 -0.82
N THR A 155 11.20 -7.02 -1.11
CA THR A 155 10.12 -7.66 -1.88
C THR A 155 10.44 -7.50 -3.37
N PRO A 156 10.86 -8.55 -4.09
CA PRO A 156 11.05 -8.45 -5.53
C PRO A 156 9.71 -8.06 -6.15
N GLN A 157 9.72 -7.03 -7.01
CA GLN A 157 8.58 -6.72 -7.87
C GLN A 157 8.43 -7.90 -8.85
N ILE A 158 7.47 -8.77 -8.57
CA ILE A 158 7.01 -9.83 -9.48
C ILE A 158 5.89 -9.24 -10.33
#